data_AF-A0A2S5D060-F1
#
_entry.id   AF-A0A2S5D060-F1
#
_cell.length_a   1.000
_cell.length_b   1.000
_cell.length_c   1.000
_cell.angle_alpha   90.00
_cell.angle_beta   90.00
_cell.angle_gamma   90.00
#
_symmetry.space_group_name_H-M   'P 1'
#
loop_
_entity.id
_entity.type
_entity.pdbx_description
1 polymer ?
#
loop_
_entity_poly.entity_id
_entity_poly.type
_entity_poly.pdbx_seq_one_letter_code
_entity_poly.pdbx_strand_id
1 'polypeptide(L)'
;MMWKPTSDEINGIIALNGEKATAKRIEHYTALAPVLYDVGCSWTNNIFDMSEDAHRQKQSAMKLFIAKACQFFELKIGLVSRSMGTVAYSYTDEIPATVYKPLKPYRKLRW
;
A
#
# COMPACT_ATOMS: atom_id res chain seq x y z
N MET A 1 -8.11 -11.83 -7.82
CA MET A 1 -8.35 -11.00 -9.01
C MET A 1 -7.37 -9.83 -8.90
N MET A 2 -6.45 -9.67 -9.85
CA MET A 2 -5.47 -8.57 -9.78
C MET A 2 -6.20 -7.26 -10.05
N TRP A 3 -6.38 -6.43 -9.03
CA TRP A 3 -6.92 -5.08 -9.20
C TRP A 3 -5.95 -4.28 -10.08
N LYS A 4 -6.43 -3.80 -11.23
CA LYS A 4 -5.66 -2.95 -12.14
C LYS A 4 -6.07 -1.50 -11.87
N PRO A 5 -5.27 -0.73 -11.13
CA PRO A 5 -5.63 0.64 -10.79
C PRO A 5 -5.66 1.54 -12.02
N THR A 6 -6.67 2.39 -12.11
CA THR A 6 -6.73 3.45 -13.14
C THR A 6 -5.84 4.63 -12.73
N SER A 7 -5.32 5.39 -13.69
CA SER A 7 -4.47 6.56 -13.44
C SER A 7 -5.10 7.57 -12.45
N ASP A 8 -6.42 7.75 -12.51
CA ASP A 8 -7.16 8.65 -11.62
C ASP A 8 -7.18 8.14 -10.16
N GLU A 9 -7.28 6.82 -9.97
CA GLU A 9 -7.23 6.21 -8.65
C GLU A 9 -5.85 6.35 -8.02
N ILE A 10 -4.80 6.20 -8.83
CA ILE A 10 -3.41 6.38 -8.40
C ILE A 10 -3.18 7.81 -7.96
N ASN A 11 -3.67 8.79 -8.72
CA ASN A 11 -3.62 10.20 -8.34
C ASN A 11 -4.34 10.46 -7.01
N GLY A 12 -5.50 9.83 -6.80
CA GLY A 12 -6.22 9.88 -5.52
C GLY A 12 -5.40 9.30 -4.36
N ILE A 13 -4.70 8.19 -4.57
CA ILE A 13 -3.85 7.56 -3.55
C ILE A 13 -2.65 8.44 -3.22
N ILE A 14 -2.01 9.05 -4.22
CA ILE A 14 -0.90 9.99 -4.02
C ILE A 14 -1.37 11.22 -3.23
N ALA A 15 -2.57 11.73 -3.53
CA ALA A 15 -3.17 12.85 -2.80
C ALA A 15 -3.43 12.51 -1.32
N LEU A 16 -3.78 11.26 -0.99
CA LEU A 16 -3.93 10.81 0.41
C LEU A 16 -2.63 10.91 1.21
N ASN A 17 -1.47 10.82 0.56
CA ASN A 17 -0.18 11.03 1.20
C ASN A 17 0.25 12.51 1.28
N GLY A 18 -0.56 13.44 0.75
CA GLY A 18 -0.23 14.87 0.70
C GLY A 18 0.88 15.21 -0.29
N GLU A 19 1.13 14.32 -1.27
CA GLU A 19 2.22 14.47 -2.23
C GLU A 19 1.73 14.95 -3.60
N LYS A 20 2.65 15.52 -4.40
CA LYS A 20 2.35 15.92 -5.79
C LYS A 20 2.59 14.74 -6.74
N ALA A 21 1.62 14.51 -7.63
CA ALA A 21 1.73 13.52 -8.70
C ALA A 21 2.85 13.91 -9.67
N THR A 22 3.96 13.18 -9.60
CA THR A 22 5.11 13.32 -10.50
C THR A 22 5.18 12.08 -11.39
N ALA A 23 5.63 12.17 -12.64
CA ALA A 23 5.69 11.03 -13.57
C ALA A 23 6.35 9.77 -12.97
N LYS A 24 7.52 9.94 -12.32
CA LYS A 24 8.23 8.84 -11.63
C LYS A 24 7.41 8.20 -10.51
N ARG A 25 6.61 8.99 -9.79
CA ARG A 25 5.76 8.51 -8.70
C ARG A 25 4.54 7.77 -9.23
N ILE A 26 3.95 8.27 -10.32
CA ILE A 26 2.83 7.60 -10.96
C ILE A 26 3.26 6.20 -11.42
N GLU A 27 4.41 6.08 -12.10
CA GLU A 27 4.98 4.79 -12.50
C GLU A 27 5.23 3.87 -11.30
N HIS A 28 5.83 4.40 -10.23
CA HIS A 28 6.12 3.65 -9.01
C HIS A 28 4.85 3.11 -8.34
N TYR A 29 3.85 3.97 -8.13
CA TYR A 29 2.58 3.58 -7.52
C TYR A 29 1.79 2.63 -8.42
N THR A 30 1.85 2.79 -9.74
CA THR A 30 1.20 1.87 -10.71
C THR A 30 1.75 0.45 -10.57
N ALA A 31 3.07 0.30 -10.39
CA ALA A 31 3.69 -1.00 -10.23
C ALA A 31 3.41 -1.62 -8.85
N LEU A 32 3.43 -0.82 -7.78
CA LEU A 32 3.28 -1.32 -6.40
C LEU A 32 1.83 -1.55 -5.97
N ALA A 33 0.90 -0.72 -6.41
CA ALA A 33 -0.51 -0.77 -6.00
C ALA A 33 -1.16 -2.17 -6.11
N PRO A 34 -1.04 -2.93 -7.22
CA PRO A 34 -1.61 -4.28 -7.30
C PRO A 34 -0.98 -5.25 -6.30
N VAL A 35 0.35 -5.17 -6.11
CA VAL A 35 1.07 -6.05 -5.17
C VAL A 35 0.63 -5.76 -3.73
N LEU A 36 0.51 -4.49 -3.37
CA LEU A 36 0.06 -4.08 -2.03
C LEU A 36 -1.39 -4.44 -1.78
N TYR A 37 -2.24 -4.36 -2.79
CA TYR A 37 -3.61 -4.84 -2.70
C TYR A 37 -3.67 -6.34 -2.37
N ASP A 38 -2.85 -7.17 -3.03
CA ASP A 38 -2.79 -8.61 -2.76
C ASP A 38 -2.27 -8.90 -1.33
N VAL A 39 -1.28 -8.14 -0.86
CA VAL A 39 -0.80 -8.20 0.53
C VAL A 39 -1.90 -7.80 1.53
N GLY A 40 -2.69 -6.76 1.23
CA GLY A 40 -3.81 -6.34 2.07
C GLY A 40 -4.93 -7.40 2.13
N CYS A 41 -5.26 -8.01 0.99
CA CYS A 41 -6.27 -9.07 0.90
C CYS A 41 -5.84 -10.33 1.64
N SER A 42 -4.59 -10.76 1.46
CA SER A 42 -4.03 -11.92 2.16
C SER A 42 -3.97 -11.71 3.68
N TRP A 43 -3.63 -10.50 4.14
CA TRP A 43 -3.57 -10.19 5.58
C TRP A 43 -4.94 -10.16 6.25
N THR A 44 -5.94 -9.61 5.56
CA THR A 44 -7.33 -9.51 6.08
C THR A 44 -8.13 -10.80 5.91
N ASN A 45 -7.64 -11.75 5.09
CA ASN A 45 -8.41 -12.91 4.61
C ASN A 45 -9.76 -12.52 3.99
N ASN A 46 -9.81 -11.37 3.32
CA ASN A 46 -11.04 -10.88 2.70
C ASN A 46 -10.75 -10.29 1.31
N ILE A 47 -11.74 -10.40 0.42
CA ILE A 47 -11.69 -9.79 -0.90
C ILE A 47 -12.31 -8.39 -0.80
N PHE A 48 -11.65 -7.40 -1.38
CA PHE A 48 -12.10 -6.01 -1.41
C PHE A 48 -12.48 -5.59 -2.82
N ASP A 49 -13.76 -5.30 -3.04
CA ASP A 49 -14.21 -4.77 -4.33
C ASP A 49 -13.86 -3.28 -4.42
N MET A 50 -13.01 -2.94 -5.38
CA MET A 50 -12.52 -1.57 -5.61
C MET A 50 -13.34 -0.80 -6.65
N SER A 51 -14.48 -1.33 -7.12
CA SER A 51 -15.38 -0.67 -8.07
C SER A 51 -16.17 0.47 -7.42
N GLU A 52 -16.45 1.55 -8.17
CA GLU A 52 -17.11 2.78 -7.67
C GLU A 52 -18.40 2.52 -6.84
N ASP A 53 -19.19 1.50 -7.18
CA ASP A 53 -20.48 1.18 -6.53
C ASP A 53 -20.37 0.37 -5.22
N ALA A 54 -19.18 -0.09 -4.85
CA ALA A 54 -19.01 -0.94 -3.67
C ALA A 54 -18.82 -0.14 -2.36
N HIS A 55 -18.62 -0.84 -1.24
CA HIS A 55 -18.54 -0.23 0.10
C HIS A 55 -17.41 0.82 0.21
N ARG A 56 -17.77 2.10 0.10
CA ARG A 56 -16.86 3.27 0.17
C ARG A 56 -15.88 3.23 1.34
N GLN A 57 -16.32 2.79 2.52
CA GLN A 57 -15.47 2.71 3.71
C GLN A 57 -14.34 1.67 3.57
N LYS A 58 -14.66 0.49 3.04
CA LYS A 58 -13.69 -0.59 2.82
C LYS A 58 -12.63 -0.18 1.81
N GLN A 59 -13.06 0.48 0.74
CA GLN A 59 -12.17 1.02 -0.29
C GLN A 59 -11.26 2.11 0.24
N SER A 60 -11.81 3.05 1.02
CA SER A 60 -11.03 4.11 1.65
C SER A 60 -9.94 3.54 2.57
N ALA A 61 -10.27 2.52 3.37
CA ALA A 61 -9.29 1.84 4.23
C ALA A 61 -8.17 1.16 3.43
N MET A 62 -8.50 0.51 2.31
CA MET A 62 -7.51 -0.11 1.43
C MET A 62 -6.64 0.94 0.72
N LYS A 63 -7.24 2.02 0.19
CA LYS A 63 -6.50 3.14 -0.43
C LYS A 63 -5.53 3.79 0.57
N LEU A 64 -5.95 3.98 1.82
CA LEU A 64 -5.10 4.50 2.91
C LEU A 64 -3.96 3.54 3.28
N PHE A 65 -4.20 2.23 3.26
CA PHE A 65 -3.17 1.23 3.48
C PHE A 65 -2.11 1.27 2.38
N ILE A 66 -2.54 1.26 1.11
CA ILE A 66 -1.66 1.32 -0.05
C ILE A 66 -0.84 2.60 -0.03
N ALA A 67 -1.47 3.75 0.24
CA ALA A 67 -0.79 5.04 0.34
C ALA A 67 0.35 5.00 1.38
N LYS A 68 0.05 4.57 2.61
CA LYS A 68 1.05 4.49 3.70
C LYS A 68 2.15 3.46 3.42
N ALA A 69 1.79 2.34 2.79
CA ALA A 69 2.76 1.32 2.41
C ALA A 69 3.72 1.84 1.34
N CYS A 70 3.22 2.50 0.29
CA CYS A 70 4.07 3.14 -0.73
C CYS A 70 5.02 4.18 -0.11
N GLN A 71 4.51 5.05 0.77
CA GLN A 71 5.33 6.05 1.46
C GLN A 71 6.47 5.40 2.27
N PHE A 72 6.22 4.27 2.91
CA PHE A 72 7.23 3.55 3.67
C PHE A 72 8.36 2.99 2.79
N PHE A 73 8.01 2.45 1.62
CA PHE A 73 9.02 1.99 0.65
C PHE A 73 9.86 3.15 0.10
N GLU A 74 9.27 4.32 -0.13
CA GLU A 74 10.02 5.51 -0.54
C GLU A 74 10.96 6.03 0.57
N LEU A 75 10.49 6.09 1.83
CA LEU A 75 11.27 6.60 2.97
C LEU A 75 12.49 5.72 3.29
N LYS A 76 12.38 4.39 3.17
CA LYS A 76 13.50 3.47 3.37
C LYS A 76 14.61 3.64 2.33
N ILE A 77 14.26 4.05 1.11
CA ILE A 77 15.24 4.29 0.03
C ILE A 77 15.94 5.65 0.22
N GLY A 78 15.32 6.61 0.91
CA GLY A 78 15.75 8.01 0.92
C GLY A 78 16.69 8.48 2.04
N LEU A 79 16.87 7.74 3.14
CA LEU A 79 17.76 8.20 4.22
C LEU A 79 18.25 7.05 5.13
N VAL A 80 19.30 6.35 4.68
CA VAL A 80 20.13 5.51 5.57
C VAL A 80 21.53 6.10 5.61
N SER A 81 21.67 7.27 6.24
CA SER A 81 22.98 7.82 6.64
C SER A 81 23.45 7.22 7.96
N ARG A 82 23.41 5.88 8.11
CA ARG A 82 24.12 5.19 9.21
C ARG A 82 24.69 3.86 8.70
N SER A 83 25.99 3.89 8.46
CA SER A 83 26.86 2.72 8.30
C SER A 83 26.69 1.78 9.49
N MET A 84 26.11 0.61 9.24
CA MET A 84 26.36 -0.63 9.98
C MET A 84 26.36 -1.74 8.94
N GLY A 85 27.46 -2.52 8.90
CA GLY A 85 27.90 -3.39 7.80
C GLY A 85 26.86 -4.33 7.17
N THR A 86 27.22 -4.85 6.00
CA THR A 86 26.49 -5.79 5.13
C THR A 86 25.30 -6.49 5.81
N VAL A 87 24.15 -5.80 5.83
CA VAL A 87 22.87 -6.38 6.22
C VAL A 87 22.34 -7.10 4.98
N ALA A 88 22.00 -8.38 5.14
CA ALA A 88 21.40 -9.18 4.08
C ALA A 88 20.18 -8.44 3.49
N TYR A 89 20.19 -8.23 2.17
CA TYR A 89 19.07 -7.67 1.40
C TYR A 89 17.85 -8.59 1.52
N SER A 90 17.14 -8.46 2.64
CA SER A 90 15.93 -9.21 2.91
C SER A 90 14.80 -8.32 2.42
N TYR A 91 14.26 -8.60 1.23
CA TYR A 91 12.98 -8.02 0.78
C TYR A 91 11.80 -8.42 1.72
N THR A 92 12.06 -9.21 2.76
CA THR A 92 11.20 -9.54 3.90
C THR A 92 11.20 -8.47 4.99
N ASP A 93 11.43 -7.20 4.64
CA ASP A 93 11.38 -6.14 5.62
C ASP A 93 9.90 -5.89 5.96
N GLU A 94 9.44 -6.48 7.07
CA GLU A 94 8.05 -6.55 7.47
C GLU A 94 7.39 -5.17 7.43
N ILE A 95 6.31 -5.03 6.66
CA ILE A 95 5.48 -3.82 6.67
C ILE A 95 5.06 -3.57 8.12
N PRO A 96 5.34 -2.38 8.70
CA PRO A 96 5.06 -2.14 10.12
C PRO A 96 3.58 -2.37 10.45
N ALA A 97 3.30 -2.94 11.63
CA ALA A 97 1.94 -3.17 12.11
C ALA A 97 1.06 -1.89 12.13
N THR A 98 1.69 -0.72 12.18
CA THR A 98 1.03 0.59 12.11
C THR A 98 0.39 0.87 10.75
N VAL A 99 0.97 0.36 9.66
CA VAL A 99 0.44 0.53 8.30
C VAL A 99 -0.86 -0.25 8.14
N TYR A 100 -0.98 -1.42 8.78
CA TYR A 100 -2.18 -2.27 8.75
C TYR A 100 -3.34 -1.75 9.62
N LYS A 101 -3.16 -0.68 10.42
CA LYS A 101 -4.21 -0.13 11.28
C LYS A 101 -5.55 0.14 10.57
N PRO A 102 -5.60 0.72 9.35
CA PRO A 102 -6.85 0.96 8.63
C PRO A 102 -7.57 -0.34 8.24
N LEU A 103 -6.83 -1.42 7.98
CA LEU A 103 -7.38 -2.71 7.56
C LEU A 103 -7.81 -3.59 8.73
N LYS A 104 -7.34 -3.29 9.95
CA LYS A 104 -7.59 -4.09 11.16
C LYS A 104 -9.08 -4.42 11.40
N PRO A 105 -10.05 -3.50 11.23
CA PRO A 105 -11.46 -3.80 11.44
C PRO A 105 -12.03 -4.85 10.47
N TYR A 106 -11.40 -5.03 9.32
CA TYR A 106 -11.88 -5.92 8.25
C TYR A 106 -11.18 -7.28 8.24
N ARG A 107 -10.30 -7.54 9.21
CA ARG A 107 -9.56 -8.81 9.31
C ARG A 107 -10.47 -9.92 9.83
N LYS A 108 -10.61 -10.99 9.04
CA LYS A 108 -11.34 -12.20 9.42
C LYS A 108 -10.42 -13.20 10.10
N LEU A 109 -10.93 -13.87 11.14
CA LEU A 109 -10.25 -14.98 11.81
C LEU A 109 -10.10 -16.15 10.83
N ARG A 110 -8.93 -16.78 10.82
CA ARG A 110 -8.68 -18.02 10.09
C ARG A 110 -8.42 -19.11 11.13
N TRP A 111 -9.16 -20.20 11.02
CA TRP A 111 -9.01 -21.41 11.82
C TRP A 111 -8.33 -22.48 10.98
#